data_AF-A0A494YRY7-F1
#
_entry.id   AF-A0A494YRY7-F1
#
_cell.length_a   1.000
_cell.length_b   1.000
_cell.length_c   1.000
_cell.angle_alpha   90.00
_cell.angle_beta   90.00
_cell.angle_gamma   90.00
#
_symmetry.space_group_name_H-M   'P 1'
#
loop_
_entity.id
_entity.type
_entity.pdbx_description
1 polymer ?
#
loop_
_entity_poly.entity_id
_entity_poly.type
_entity_poly.pdbx_seq_one_letter_code
_entity_poly.pdbx_strand_id
1 'polypeptide(L)' 'MTLNDVTIDRLEDNSDREGYVVAYTLNLTIGEEVVEKKGDMKIIEGEPNGFVITYDWEKEIIRNGVRFK' A
#
# COMPACT_ATOMS: atom_id res chain seq x y z
N MET A 1 -7.73 -10.45 10.17
CA MET A 1 -7.36 -10.09 8.79
C MET A 1 -5.99 -10.66 8.53
N THR A 2 -5.81 -11.35 7.41
CA THR A 2 -4.52 -11.91 7.00
C THR A 2 -4.11 -11.27 5.68
N LEU A 3 -2.86 -10.81 5.59
CA LEU A 3 -2.27 -10.42 4.31
C LEU A 3 -1.78 -11.68 3.61
N ASN A 4 -2.38 -11.97 2.46
CA ASN A 4 -2.04 -13.15 1.68
C ASN A 4 -0.93 -12.83 0.68
N ASP A 5 -1.04 -11.69 0.00
CA ASP A 5 -0.11 -11.30 -1.05
C ASP A 5 -0.11 -9.77 -1.27
N VAL A 6 0.95 -9.27 -1.91
CA VAL A 6 1.11 -7.87 -2.31
C VAL A 6 1.57 -7.82 -3.76
N THR A 7 0.76 -7.19 -4.61
CA THR A 7 1.12 -6.91 -6.00
C THR A 7 1.62 -5.47 -6.11
N ILE A 8 2.79 -5.28 -6.73
CA ILE A 8 3.25 -3.95 -7.13
C ILE A 8 2.69 -3.68 -8.52
N ASP A 9 1.71 -2.79 -8.59
CA ASP A 9 1.01 -2.45 -9.83
C ASP A 9 1.83 -1.47 -10.67
N ARG A 10 2.57 -0.58 -10.01
CA ARG A 10 3.36 0.47 -10.65
C ARG A 10 4.51 0.93 -9.77
N LEU A 11 5.65 1.21 -10.39
CA LEU A 11 6.83 1.79 -9.76
C LEU A 11 7.39 2.85 -10.70
N GLU A 12 7.44 4.11 -10.24
CA GLU A 12 7.89 5.27 -11.03
C GLU A 12 8.86 6.11 -10.21
N ASP A 13 9.88 6.67 -10.86
CA ASP A 13 10.73 7.70 -10.26
C ASP A 13 9.91 8.96 -10.00
N ASN A 14 10.04 9.54 -8.82
CA ASN A 14 9.45 10.82 -8.49
C ASN A 14 10.40 11.94 -8.91
N SER A 15 10.27 12.38 -10.16
CA SER A 15 11.14 13.38 -10.79
C SER A 15 11.25 14.72 -10.03
N ASP A 16 10.28 15.04 -9.17
CA ASP A 16 10.23 16.30 -8.43
C ASP A 16 10.68 16.16 -6.96
N ARG A 17 10.85 14.93 -6.45
CA ARG A 17 11.16 14.64 -5.04
C ARG A 17 11.92 13.32 -4.90
N GLU A 18 13.25 13.38 -4.97
CA GLU A 18 14.24 12.30 -4.70
C GLU A 18 13.62 11.02 -4.11
N GLY A 19 13.29 10.04 -4.96
CA GLY A 19 12.65 8.79 -4.55
C GLY A 19 11.69 8.20 -5.58
N TYR A 20 10.80 7.33 -5.12
CA TYR A 20 9.87 6.53 -5.92
C TYR A 20 8.42 6.72 -5.48
N VAL A 21 7.50 6.63 -6.44
CA VAL A 21 6.07 6.44 -6.21
C VAL A 21 5.70 5.01 -6.61
N VAL A 22 5.01 4.33 -5.72
CA VAL A 22 4.62 2.92 -5.87
C VAL A 22 3.11 2.83 -5.72
N ALA A 23 2.43 2.25 -6.70
CA ALA A 23 1.04 1.81 -6.54
C ALA A 23 1.04 0.31 -6.28
N TYR A 24 0.25 -0.14 -5.31
CA TYR A 24 0.19 -1.54 -4.91
C TYR A 24 -1.25 -1.99 -4.64
N THR A 25 -1.46 -3.30 -4.75
CA THR A 25 -2.70 -3.98 -4.36
C THR A 25 -2.40 -5.03 -3.30
N LEU A 26 -3.03 -4.89 -2.13
CA LEU A 26 -3.00 -5.90 -1.07
C LEU A 26 -4.12 -6.91 -1.31
N ASN A 27 -3.76 -8.19 -1.33
CA ASN A 27 -4.70 -9.30 -1.31
C ASN A 27 -4.87 -9.78 0.13
N LEU A 28 -6.04 -9.52 0.71
CA LEU A 28 -6.33 -9.74 2.12
C LEU A 28 -7.43 -10.80 2.27
N THR A 29 -7.34 -11.63 3.30
CA THR A 29 -8.47 -12.44 3.76
C THR A 29 -9.08 -11.82 5.02
N ILE A 30 -10.38 -11.57 4.99
CA ILE A 30 -11.17 -11.07 6.12
C ILE A 30 -12.32 -12.04 6.37
N GLY A 31 -12.26 -12.77 7.48
CA GLY A 31 -13.18 -13.89 7.70
C GLY A 31 -12.96 -14.96 6.63
N GLU A 32 -14.00 -15.26 5.87
CA GLU A 32 -13.96 -16.20 4.74
C GLU A 32 -13.84 -15.51 3.37
N GLU A 33 -13.80 -14.17 3.34
CA GLU A 33 -13.75 -13.40 2.10
C GLU A 33 -12.32 -13.02 1.71
N VAL A 34 -12.05 -13.05 0.41
CA VAL A 34 -10.86 -12.45 -0.20
C VAL A 34 -11.19 -11.05 -0.71
N VAL A 35 -10.43 -10.06 -0.27
CA VAL A 35 -10.61 -8.66 -0.61
C VAL A 35 -9.32 -8.06 -1.15
N GLU A 36 -9.45 -7.21 -2.17
CA GLU A 36 -8.36 -6.42 -2.72
C GLU A 36 -8.40 -5.00 -2.14
N LYS A 37 -7.26 -4.49 -1.72
CA LYS A 37 -7.11 -3.10 -1.29
C LYS A 37 -5.98 -2.43 -2.05
N LYS A 38 -6.33 -1.43 -2.85
CA LYS A 38 -5.36 -0.59 -3.56
C LYS A 38 -4.83 0.50 -2.65
N GLY A 39 -3.55 0.80 -2.78
CA GLY A 39 -2.90 1.86 -2.04
C GLY A 39 -1.74 2.47 -2.81
N ASP A 40 -1.28 3.60 -2.28
CA ASP A 40 -0.15 4.35 -2.80
C ASP A 40 0.93 4.44 -1.72
N MET A 41 2.19 4.29 -2.14
CA MET A 41 3.36 4.37 -1.30
C MET A 41 4.38 5.31 -1.95
N LYS A 42 5.07 6.08 -1.12
CA LYS A 42 6.22 6.88 -1.50
C LYS A 42 7.45 6.39 -0.75
N ILE A 43 8.54 6.16 -1.48
CA ILE A 43 9.83 5.76 -0.92
C ILE A 43 10.81 6.90 -1.21
N ILE A 44 11.47 7.44 -0.20
CA ILE A 44 12.54 8.44 -0.37
C ILE A 44 13.80 7.99 0.39
N GLU A 45 14.96 8.48 0.00
CA GLU A 45 16.19 8.23 0.76
C GLU A 45 16.11 8.92 2.13
N GLY A 46 16.54 8.22 3.18
CA GLY A 46 16.63 8.71 4.55
C GLY A 46 18.08 8.81 5.01
N GLU A 47 18.44 9.90 5.67
CA GLU A 47 19.78 10.08 6.23
C GLU A 47 19.96 9.33 7.57
N PRO A 48 21.17 8.82 7.90
CA PRO A 48 22.39 8.82 7.10
C PRO A 48 22.52 7.59 6.17
N ASN A 49 21.66 6.58 6.31
CA ASN A 49 21.54 5.43 5.41
C ASN A 49 20.18 4.75 5.67
N GLY A 50 19.28 4.78 4.70
CA GLY A 50 17.99 4.11 4.79
C GLY A 50 16.98 4.65 3.79
N PHE A 51 15.76 4.11 3.87
CA PHE A 51 14.63 4.62 3.10
C PHE A 51 13.53 5.05 4.07
N VAL A 52 12.94 6.22 3.84
CA VAL A 52 11.70 6.62 4.48
C VAL A 52 10.55 6.22 3.56
N ILE A 53 9.72 5.29 4.06
CA ILE A 53 8.55 4.80 3.34
C ILE A 53 7.31 5.42 3.95
N THR A 54 6.53 6.13 3.15
CA THR A 54 5.21 6.65 3.52
C THR A 54 4.15 5.90 2.73
N TYR A 55 3.13 5.35 3.39
CA TYR A 55 2.09 4.54 2.76
C TYR A 55 0.71 4.82 3.38
N ASP A 56 -0.35 4.59 2.62
CA ASP A 56 -1.74 4.96 2.97
C ASP A 56 -2.55 3.83 3.62
N TRP A 57 -1.94 3.03 4.50
CA TRP A 57 -2.55 1.83 5.09
C TRP A 57 -3.85 2.07 5.85
N GLU A 58 -4.15 3.30 6.29
CA GLU A 58 -5.38 3.61 7.04
C GLU A 58 -6.65 3.74 6.18
N LYS A 59 -6.57 3.64 4.85
CA LYS A 59 -7.80 3.67 4.02
C LYS A 59 -8.74 2.52 4.41
N GLU A 60 -9.97 2.84 4.85
CA GLU A 60 -10.98 1.84 5.23
C GLU A 60 -11.32 0.92 4.04
N ILE A 61 -11.47 -0.38 4.31
CA ILE A 61 -12.06 -1.31 3.35
C ILE A 61 -13.56 -1.33 3.61
N ILE A 62 -14.34 -0.91 2.60
CA ILE A 62 -15.81 -0.96 2.64
C ILE A 62 -16.27 -2.03 1.66
N ARG A 63 -16.87 -3.11 2.17
CA ARG A 63 -17.44 -4.18 1.33
C ARG A 63 -18.80 -4.61 1.87
N ASN A 64 -19.80 -4.68 1.01
CA ASN A 64 -21.19 -5.01 1.38
C ASN A 64 -21.75 -4.15 2.54
N GLY A 65 -21.31 -2.90 2.65
CA GLY A 65 -21.70 -1.98 3.74
C GLY A 65 -20.98 -2.21 5.08
N VAL A 66 -20.16 -3.25 5.19
CA VAL A 66 -19.33 -3.53 6.36
C VAL A 66 -18.00 -2.80 6.22
N ARG A 67 -17.57 -2.14 7.30
CA ARG A 67 -16.30 -1.41 7.39
C ARG A 67 -15.29 -2.26 8.16
N PHE A 68 -14.11 -2.42 7.59
CA PHE A 68 -12.99 -3.10 8.25
C PHE A 68 -11.90 -2.06 8.56
N LYS A 69 -11.55 -1.95 9.84
CA LYS A 69 -10.43 -1.15 10.36
C LYS A 69 -9.27 -2.06 10.72
#